data_AF-A0A4Q5X4N5-F1
#
_entry.id   AF-A0A4Q5X4N5-F1
#
_cell.length_a   1.000
_cell.length_b   1.000
_cell.length_c   1.000
_cell.angle_alpha   90.00
_cell.angle_beta   90.00
_cell.angle_gamma   90.00
#
_symmetry.space_group_name_H-M   'P 1'
#
loop_
_entity.id
_entity.type
_entity.pdbx_description
1 polymer ?
#
loop_
_entity_poly.entity_id
_entity_poly.type
_entity_poly.pdbx_seq_one_letter_code
_entity_poly.pdbx_strand_id
1 'polypeptide(L)'
;MRQHQHQHQRFPPLALLRQPAPSRPRRLHRPQLAPPSAGSILGIPMASEAASGLRLRKLSAILVAFATVVPPSAAAAADVQAAREHFDRGYALAQSGAFETAIEEFTLAYAASPNFSVLFNLGQAYGASGRAVQAAATLRRYLEIGGSNIDAEQRRRTSELIASYQRRVGRIELSSLPSGAHVSLDGEELGTAPFPTALEANAGRHALLVQAAGYAPAHGVVVVVAGETSKPQLALRAEGESWLMIGCELPDVAVVVDGQRVAQTPVVDPLKLSSGEHLVTLSRAGYVTFERKMVWRGDETQRLDCDLQSSAAASDLAGLAVRHPIGTTVQVDGRTFAGGRIPAGSHQVTVAGSGFEPASQRVELRPGQLLSVVIAPRRDASTLTRERQQRSRNQKLASYLVGAGAVLTGGAAAVIAVTNAPRYDDWRNKSDAFTRQFQQAPESTTSGQLEQLLQEENAIRNRDAAALGLGIAGVTLAATSAVLYFTAGQGAPALTVTPKGTAIVGYGAAF
;
A
#
# COMPACT_ATOMS: atom_id res chain seq x y z
N MET A 1 -43.82 72.76 -25.18
CA MET A 1 -44.05 72.57 -26.63
C MET A 1 -42.86 71.82 -27.20
N ARG A 2 -43.10 70.76 -27.99
CA ARG A 2 -42.19 69.69 -28.49
C ARG A 2 -42.10 68.42 -27.62
N GLN A 3 -43.02 67.50 -27.93
CA GLN A 3 -42.98 66.08 -27.59
C GLN A 3 -41.77 65.43 -28.28
N HIS A 4 -40.92 64.71 -27.53
CA HIS A 4 -40.00 63.74 -28.10
C HIS A 4 -40.71 62.39 -28.19
N GLN A 5 -41.30 62.11 -29.35
CA GLN A 5 -41.66 60.75 -29.75
C GLN A 5 -40.37 59.97 -30.00
N HIS A 6 -39.99 59.10 -29.07
CA HIS A 6 -39.13 57.98 -29.43
C HIS A 6 -39.97 57.03 -30.29
N GLN A 7 -39.72 57.05 -31.60
CA GLN A 7 -40.25 56.04 -32.51
C GLN A 7 -39.83 54.67 -31.99
N HIS A 8 -40.80 53.89 -31.53
CA HIS A 8 -40.65 52.45 -31.34
C HIS A 8 -40.29 51.83 -32.70
N GLN A 9 -39.02 51.51 -32.92
CA GLN A 9 -38.66 50.58 -33.99
C GLN A 9 -39.14 49.19 -33.57
N ARG A 10 -40.37 48.85 -33.97
CA ARG A 10 -41.03 47.57 -33.69
C ARG A 10 -40.67 46.57 -34.81
N PHE A 11 -40.22 45.38 -34.43
CA PHE A 11 -40.20 44.21 -35.31
C PHE A 11 -41.65 43.73 -35.58
N PRO A 12 -41.97 43.25 -36.79
CA PRO A 12 -43.15 42.41 -37.01
C PRO A 12 -42.91 41.02 -36.38
N PRO A 13 -43.97 40.31 -35.92
CA PRO A 13 -43.82 38.96 -35.38
C PRO A 13 -43.36 37.99 -36.46
N LEU A 14 -42.25 37.29 -36.23
CA LEU A 14 -41.73 36.27 -37.14
C LEU A 14 -42.58 34.99 -37.05
N ALA A 15 -43.14 34.59 -38.20
CA ALA A 15 -43.85 33.34 -38.36
C ALA A 15 -42.91 32.14 -38.11
N LEU A 16 -43.40 31.14 -37.40
CA LEU A 16 -42.74 29.86 -37.12
C LEU A 16 -42.37 29.15 -38.43
N LEU A 17 -41.09 29.21 -38.83
CA LEU A 17 -40.55 28.42 -39.93
C LEU A 17 -40.04 27.07 -39.41
N ARG A 18 -40.56 25.98 -40.01
CA ARG A 18 -40.09 24.59 -39.85
C ARG A 18 -38.62 24.47 -40.24
N GLN A 19 -37.81 23.85 -39.39
CA GLN A 19 -36.38 23.55 -39.66
C GLN A 19 -36.23 22.29 -40.55
N PRO A 20 -35.26 22.25 -41.48
CA PRO A 20 -34.71 21.01 -42.01
C PRO A 20 -33.41 20.58 -41.30
N ALA A 21 -33.12 19.29 -41.40
CA ALA A 21 -32.12 18.50 -40.66
C ALA A 21 -30.64 18.92 -40.81
N PRO A 22 -29.74 18.54 -39.87
CA PRO A 22 -28.37 19.04 -39.85
C PRO A 22 -27.41 18.27 -40.77
N SER A 23 -26.57 19.00 -41.51
CA SER A 23 -25.40 18.48 -42.21
C SER A 23 -24.11 18.67 -41.39
N ARG A 24 -23.25 17.64 -41.42
CA ARG A 24 -22.01 17.43 -40.64
C ARG A 24 -20.99 18.58 -40.69
N PRO A 25 -20.17 18.79 -39.63
CA PRO A 25 -19.16 19.84 -39.60
C PRO A 25 -17.85 19.44 -40.32
N ARG A 26 -17.25 20.42 -41.00
CA ARG A 26 -15.94 20.36 -41.65
C ARG A 26 -14.88 20.83 -40.66
N ARG A 27 -13.84 20.03 -40.43
CA ARG A 27 -12.68 20.34 -39.56
C ARG A 27 -11.94 21.58 -40.05
N LEU A 28 -11.61 22.49 -39.13
CA LEU A 28 -10.58 23.51 -39.35
C LEU A 28 -9.49 23.41 -38.27
N HIS A 29 -8.25 23.45 -38.73
CA HIS A 29 -7.01 23.46 -37.95
C HIS A 29 -6.88 24.73 -37.11
N ARG A 30 -6.29 24.58 -35.92
CA ARG A 30 -6.02 25.64 -34.94
C ARG A 30 -4.50 25.82 -34.83
N PRO A 31 -3.93 27.03 -34.88
CA PRO A 31 -2.55 27.26 -34.47
C PRO A 31 -2.48 27.52 -32.95
N GLN A 32 -1.46 26.94 -32.31
CA GLN A 32 -1.06 27.15 -30.91
C GLN A 32 -0.37 28.50 -30.72
N LEU A 33 -0.64 29.16 -29.59
CA LEU A 33 0.21 30.20 -29.02
C LEU A 33 0.34 29.97 -27.51
N ALA A 34 1.59 29.98 -27.05
CA ALA A 34 2.03 29.76 -25.67
C ALA A 34 1.90 31.03 -24.80
N PRO A 35 1.89 30.92 -23.46
CA PRO A 35 1.69 32.06 -22.56
C PRO A 35 3.03 32.64 -22.05
N PRO A 36 3.00 33.82 -21.41
CA PRO A 36 3.95 34.07 -20.33
C PRO A 36 3.32 34.59 -19.03
N SER A 37 3.72 33.89 -17.97
CA SER A 37 4.22 34.33 -16.65
C SER A 37 3.43 35.31 -15.76
N ALA A 38 3.19 34.81 -14.55
CA ALA A 38 2.73 35.47 -13.35
C ALA A 38 3.64 36.62 -12.86
N GLY A 39 3.02 37.70 -12.38
CA GLY A 39 3.64 38.79 -11.63
C GLY A 39 3.03 38.90 -10.23
N SER A 40 3.89 38.81 -9.23
CA SER A 40 3.63 38.73 -7.80
C SER A 40 2.93 39.96 -7.19
N ILE A 41 2.16 39.68 -6.14
CA ILE A 41 1.45 40.62 -5.27
C ILE A 41 2.41 41.14 -4.17
N LEU A 42 2.53 42.47 -4.06
CA LEU A 42 3.01 43.23 -2.89
C LEU A 42 1.82 44.12 -2.48
N GLY A 43 1.28 44.11 -1.26
CA GLY A 43 1.96 44.26 0.02
C GLY A 43 1.51 45.60 0.62
N ILE A 44 0.34 45.64 1.27
CA ILE A 44 -0.18 46.82 1.98
C ILE A 44 0.35 46.79 3.42
N PRO A 45 0.91 47.88 3.97
CA PRO A 45 0.92 48.10 5.40
C PRO A 45 -0.15 49.10 5.81
N MET A 46 -0.95 48.68 6.79
CA MET A 46 -1.71 49.53 7.69
C MET A 46 -0.73 50.31 8.58
N ALA A 47 -0.99 51.60 8.79
CA ALA A 47 -0.45 52.34 9.92
C ALA A 47 -1.54 53.24 10.51
N SER A 48 -1.59 53.17 11.84
CA SER A 48 -2.52 53.76 12.78
C SER A 48 -2.12 55.18 13.21
N GLU A 49 -2.99 55.76 14.07
CA GLU A 49 -2.75 56.91 14.96
C GLU A 49 -2.79 58.30 14.28
N ALA A 50 -3.30 59.38 14.90
CA ALA A 50 -3.83 59.61 16.23
C ALA A 50 -4.74 60.86 16.20
N ALA A 51 -5.56 60.96 17.25
CA ALA A 51 -6.41 62.08 17.58
C ALA A 51 -5.65 63.41 17.78
N SER A 52 -6.32 64.52 17.51
CA SER A 52 -6.28 65.72 18.36
C SER A 52 -7.45 66.64 18.04
N GLY A 53 -8.21 66.98 19.09
CA GLY A 53 -9.32 67.91 19.01
C GLY A 53 -8.87 69.37 19.09
N LEU A 54 -9.72 70.27 18.59
CA LEU A 54 -9.79 71.63 19.11
C LEU A 54 -11.21 72.20 18.95
N ARG A 55 -11.57 73.02 19.92
CA ARG A 55 -12.92 73.46 20.29
C ARG A 55 -13.46 74.61 19.43
N LEU A 56 -14.80 74.66 19.39
CA LEU A 56 -15.72 75.79 19.31
C LEU A 56 -15.40 76.96 18.35
N ARG A 57 -16.36 77.23 17.45
CA ARG A 57 -17.03 78.54 17.39
C ARG A 57 -18.36 78.46 16.66
N LYS A 58 -19.42 78.90 17.35
CA LYS A 58 -20.76 79.15 16.79
C LYS A 58 -20.65 80.29 15.78
N LEU A 59 -21.02 80.05 14.53
CA LEU A 59 -21.42 81.10 13.59
C LEU A 59 -22.63 80.59 12.80
N SER A 60 -23.76 81.24 13.10
CA SER A 60 -25.00 81.15 12.35
C SER A 60 -24.75 81.59 10.91
N ALA A 61 -24.91 80.69 9.95
CA ALA A 61 -25.00 81.03 8.54
C ALA A 61 -26.27 80.39 7.96
N ILE A 62 -27.16 81.26 7.49
CA ILE A 62 -28.37 80.93 6.75
C ILE A 62 -27.94 80.12 5.52
N LEU A 63 -28.26 78.82 5.52
CA LEU A 63 -28.03 77.95 4.37
C LEU A 63 -29.19 78.15 3.40
N VAL A 64 -29.00 79.02 2.40
CA VAL A 64 -29.83 79.01 1.20
C VAL A 64 -29.61 77.65 0.54
N ALA A 65 -30.64 76.80 0.55
CA ALA A 65 -30.66 75.54 -0.15
C ALA A 65 -30.63 75.81 -1.67
N PHE A 66 -29.43 76.00 -2.21
CA PHE A 66 -29.20 75.81 -3.64
C PHE A 66 -29.31 74.31 -3.90
N ALA A 67 -30.40 73.89 -4.53
CA ALA A 67 -30.46 72.59 -5.17
C ALA A 67 -29.36 72.55 -6.23
N THR A 68 -28.18 72.04 -5.89
CA THR A 68 -27.17 71.68 -6.86
C THR A 68 -27.74 70.53 -7.67
N VAL A 69 -28.22 70.85 -8.88
CA VAL A 69 -28.36 69.85 -9.93
C VAL A 69 -26.95 69.37 -10.22
N VAL A 70 -26.52 68.30 -9.54
CA VAL A 70 -25.28 67.60 -9.87
C VAL A 70 -25.51 67.02 -11.26
N PRO A 71 -24.79 67.49 -12.31
CA PRO A 71 -24.90 66.85 -13.62
C PRO A 71 -24.49 65.38 -13.48
N PRO A 72 -25.10 64.46 -14.23
CA PRO A 72 -24.67 63.06 -14.21
C PRO A 72 -23.16 63.00 -14.45
N SER A 73 -22.46 62.20 -13.64
CA SER A 73 -21.00 62.09 -13.72
C SER A 73 -20.59 61.64 -15.13
N ALA A 74 -19.39 62.03 -15.57
CA ALA A 74 -18.85 61.61 -16.86
C ALA A 74 -18.84 60.07 -17.04
N ALA A 75 -18.76 59.32 -15.93
CA ALA A 75 -18.88 57.87 -15.90
C ALA A 75 -20.29 57.39 -16.30
N ALA A 76 -21.36 57.97 -15.73
CA ALA A 76 -22.73 57.61 -16.09
C ALA A 76 -23.08 57.93 -17.55
N ALA A 77 -22.49 59.00 -18.12
CA ALA A 77 -22.64 59.33 -19.54
C ALA A 77 -21.91 58.32 -20.45
N ALA A 78 -20.72 57.86 -20.03
CA ALA A 78 -19.97 56.83 -20.75
C ALA A 78 -20.69 55.46 -20.72
N ASP A 79 -21.30 55.10 -19.59
CA ASP A 79 -22.07 53.85 -19.44
C ASP A 79 -23.31 53.82 -20.35
N VAL A 80 -24.02 54.95 -20.46
CA VAL A 80 -25.16 55.09 -21.39
C VAL A 80 -24.72 55.00 -22.85
N GLN A 81 -23.56 55.57 -23.20
CA GLN A 81 -23.02 55.47 -24.55
C GLN A 81 -22.59 54.03 -24.89
N ALA A 82 -21.88 53.37 -23.98
CA ALA A 82 -21.51 51.96 -24.13
C ALA A 82 -22.75 51.07 -24.26
N ALA A 83 -23.79 51.29 -23.44
CA ALA A 83 -25.04 50.54 -23.52
C ALA A 83 -25.73 50.67 -24.88
N ARG A 84 -25.71 51.87 -25.49
CA ARG A 84 -26.25 52.10 -26.84
C ARG A 84 -25.47 51.35 -27.90
N GLU A 85 -24.14 51.39 -27.85
CA GLU A 85 -23.29 50.69 -28.80
C GLU A 85 -23.48 49.16 -28.73
N HIS A 86 -23.54 48.61 -27.51
CA HIS A 86 -23.87 47.21 -27.29
C HIS A 86 -25.28 46.87 -27.83
N PHE A 87 -26.27 47.73 -27.58
CA PHE A 87 -27.63 47.52 -28.06
C PHE A 87 -27.71 47.54 -29.59
N ASP A 88 -27.05 48.48 -30.26
CA ASP A 88 -27.07 48.61 -31.72
C ASP A 88 -26.38 47.40 -32.38
N ARG A 89 -25.27 46.92 -31.81
CA ARG A 89 -24.63 45.67 -32.26
C ARG A 89 -25.53 44.46 -32.05
N GLY A 90 -26.12 44.32 -30.86
CA GLY A 90 -27.08 43.24 -30.57
C GLY A 90 -28.26 43.24 -31.53
N TYR A 91 -28.77 44.42 -31.88
CA TYR A 91 -29.87 44.58 -32.84
C TYR A 91 -29.47 44.18 -34.27
N ALA A 92 -28.29 44.59 -34.74
CA ALA A 92 -27.77 44.19 -36.05
C ALA A 92 -27.51 42.67 -36.13
N LEU A 93 -26.99 42.07 -35.05
CA LEU A 93 -26.78 40.63 -34.95
C LEU A 93 -28.10 39.86 -34.95
N ALA A 94 -29.10 40.32 -34.21
CA ALA A 94 -30.44 39.71 -34.22
C ALA A 94 -31.08 39.74 -35.61
N GLN A 95 -30.93 40.85 -36.36
CA GLN A 95 -31.43 40.95 -37.74
C GLN A 95 -30.77 39.96 -38.69
N SER A 96 -29.48 39.66 -38.49
CA SER A 96 -28.77 38.67 -39.30
C SER A 96 -29.01 37.22 -38.86
N GLY A 97 -29.86 37.00 -37.84
CA GLY A 97 -30.17 35.68 -37.29
C GLY A 97 -29.10 35.14 -36.33
N ALA A 98 -28.09 35.93 -35.99
CA ALA A 98 -27.02 35.59 -35.06
C ALA A 98 -27.49 35.80 -33.61
N PHE A 99 -28.49 35.02 -33.18
CA PHE A 99 -29.19 35.25 -31.92
C PHE A 99 -28.34 35.04 -30.67
N GLU A 100 -27.40 34.08 -30.67
CA GLU A 100 -26.54 33.81 -29.51
C GLU A 100 -25.59 34.98 -29.20
N THR A 101 -24.91 35.54 -30.23
CA THR A 101 -24.10 36.75 -30.06
C THR A 101 -24.95 38.00 -29.81
N ALA A 102 -26.17 38.06 -30.36
CA ALA A 102 -27.10 39.14 -30.03
C ALA A 102 -27.51 39.13 -28.54
N ILE A 103 -27.71 37.95 -27.96
CA ILE A 103 -28.00 37.78 -26.53
C ILE A 103 -26.84 38.34 -25.69
N GLU A 104 -25.59 38.02 -26.04
CA GLU A 104 -24.41 38.55 -25.34
C GLU A 104 -24.38 40.08 -25.38
N GLU A 105 -24.53 40.69 -26.56
CA GLU A 105 -24.52 42.14 -26.72
C GLU A 105 -25.70 42.82 -26.00
N PHE A 106 -26.91 42.27 -26.05
CA PHE A 106 -28.04 42.80 -25.29
C PHE A 106 -27.85 42.65 -23.78
N THR A 107 -27.19 41.59 -23.33
CA THR A 107 -26.84 41.39 -21.91
C THR A 107 -25.86 42.45 -21.45
N LEU A 108 -24.82 42.73 -22.25
CA LEU A 108 -23.86 43.79 -21.98
C LEU A 108 -24.51 45.17 -22.00
N ALA A 109 -25.42 45.43 -22.95
CA ALA A 109 -26.19 46.68 -22.99
C ALA A 109 -27.02 46.89 -21.72
N TYR A 110 -27.73 45.85 -21.26
CA TYR A 110 -28.53 45.91 -20.05
C TYR A 110 -27.67 46.04 -18.79
N ALA A 111 -26.49 45.41 -18.75
CA ALA A 111 -25.56 45.52 -17.63
C ALA A 111 -24.94 46.93 -17.53
N ALA A 112 -24.56 47.53 -18.66
CA ALA A 112 -23.99 48.87 -18.72
C ALA A 112 -25.01 49.95 -18.35
N SER A 113 -26.26 49.84 -18.83
CA SER A 113 -27.34 50.75 -18.43
C SER A 113 -28.67 50.01 -18.35
N PRO A 114 -29.11 49.61 -17.14
CA PRO A 114 -30.35 48.86 -16.96
C PRO A 114 -31.57 49.64 -17.47
N ASN A 115 -32.12 49.19 -18.59
CA ASN A 115 -33.33 49.74 -19.19
C ASN A 115 -34.29 48.61 -19.56
N PHE A 116 -35.53 48.69 -19.09
CA PHE A 116 -36.52 47.64 -19.33
C PHE A 116 -36.75 47.37 -20.82
N SER A 117 -36.64 48.38 -21.69
CA SER A 117 -36.84 48.21 -23.13
C SER A 117 -35.85 47.23 -23.77
N VAL A 118 -34.64 47.10 -23.22
CA VAL A 118 -33.63 46.13 -23.68
C VAL A 118 -34.07 44.70 -23.37
N LEU A 119 -34.79 44.48 -22.26
CA LEU A 119 -35.30 43.15 -21.87
C LEU A 119 -36.29 42.57 -22.89
N PHE A 120 -37.04 43.43 -23.60
CA PHE A 120 -37.94 42.95 -24.65
C PHE A 120 -37.16 42.32 -25.81
N ASN A 121 -36.10 42.99 -26.28
CA ASN A 121 -35.25 42.48 -27.36
C ASN A 121 -34.43 41.26 -26.92
N LEU A 122 -33.89 41.30 -25.70
CA LEU A 122 -33.19 40.15 -25.10
C LEU A 122 -34.11 38.93 -24.98
N GLY A 123 -35.35 39.12 -24.50
CA GLY A 123 -36.35 38.06 -24.39
C GLY A 123 -36.77 37.49 -25.75
N GLN A 124 -36.88 38.32 -26.78
CA GLN A 124 -37.12 37.85 -28.14
C GLN A 124 -35.92 37.09 -28.72
N ALA A 125 -34.70 37.55 -28.47
CA ALA A 125 -33.48 36.87 -28.92
C ALA A 125 -33.35 35.48 -28.27
N TYR A 126 -33.61 35.35 -26.96
CA TYR A 126 -33.73 34.05 -26.29
C TYR A 126 -34.80 33.16 -26.93
N GLY A 127 -35.97 33.71 -27.24
CA GLY A 127 -37.05 32.95 -27.86
C GLY A 127 -36.70 32.42 -29.25
N ALA A 128 -36.04 33.26 -30.05
CA ALA A 128 -35.57 32.93 -31.39
C ALA A 128 -34.43 31.90 -31.38
N SER A 129 -33.57 31.91 -30.37
CA SER A 129 -32.55 30.87 -30.18
C SER A 129 -33.09 29.58 -29.54
N GLY A 130 -34.39 29.51 -29.25
CA GLY A 130 -35.06 28.31 -28.72
C GLY A 130 -35.02 28.19 -27.20
N ARG A 131 -34.44 29.17 -26.50
CA ARG A 131 -34.31 29.25 -25.04
C ARG A 131 -35.61 29.79 -24.40
N ALA A 132 -36.69 29.00 -24.47
CA ALA A 132 -38.04 29.41 -24.06
C ALA A 132 -38.15 29.76 -22.56
N VAL A 133 -37.44 29.05 -21.68
CA VAL A 133 -37.37 29.38 -20.24
C VAL A 133 -36.81 30.80 -20.03
N GLN A 134 -35.62 31.08 -20.56
CA GLN A 134 -34.98 32.39 -20.46
C GLN A 134 -35.83 33.49 -21.12
N ALA A 135 -36.45 33.20 -22.28
CA ALA A 135 -37.33 34.13 -22.97
C ALA A 135 -38.54 34.53 -22.12
N ALA A 136 -39.25 33.55 -21.55
CA ALA A 136 -40.41 33.79 -20.71
C ALA A 136 -40.04 34.57 -19.45
N ALA A 137 -38.95 34.19 -18.76
CA ALA A 137 -38.48 34.88 -17.57
C ALA A 137 -38.08 36.34 -17.87
N THR A 138 -37.34 36.58 -18.95
CA THR A 138 -36.89 37.91 -19.35
C THR A 138 -38.06 38.82 -19.73
N LEU A 139 -39.06 38.29 -20.45
CA LEU A 139 -40.25 39.03 -20.83
C LEU A 139 -41.20 39.32 -19.65
N ARG A 140 -41.28 38.41 -18.66
CA ARG A 140 -41.99 38.71 -17.40
C ARG A 140 -41.32 39.89 -16.69
N ARG A 141 -39.99 39.89 -16.63
CA ARG A 141 -39.21 41.01 -16.05
C ARG A 141 -39.40 42.31 -16.84
N TYR A 142 -39.49 42.26 -18.16
CA TYR A 142 -39.86 43.42 -18.99
C TYR A 142 -41.22 44.01 -18.57
N LEU A 143 -42.25 43.17 -18.43
CA LEU A 143 -43.58 43.61 -18.01
C LEU A 143 -43.60 44.16 -16.58
N GLU A 144 -42.88 43.52 -15.67
CA GLU A 144 -42.76 43.90 -14.27
C GLU A 144 -42.09 45.27 -14.11
N ILE A 145 -40.88 45.43 -14.66
CA ILE A 145 -40.10 46.67 -14.54
C ILE A 145 -40.72 47.80 -15.35
N GLY A 146 -41.23 47.49 -16.55
CA GLY A 146 -41.83 48.50 -17.42
C GLY A 146 -43.15 49.06 -16.87
N GLY A 147 -43.91 48.27 -16.11
CA GLY A 147 -45.10 48.75 -15.39
C GLY A 147 -46.05 49.57 -16.29
N SER A 148 -46.44 50.75 -15.82
CA SER A 148 -47.32 51.68 -16.56
C SER A 148 -46.71 52.29 -17.82
N ASN A 149 -45.39 52.18 -18.03
CA ASN A 149 -44.73 52.68 -19.23
C ASN A 149 -44.95 51.77 -20.45
N ILE A 150 -45.55 50.60 -20.26
CA ILE A 150 -45.93 49.68 -21.32
C ILE A 150 -47.42 49.84 -21.58
N ASP A 151 -47.78 50.21 -22.82
CA ASP A 151 -49.18 50.35 -23.24
C ASP A 151 -49.94 49.02 -23.15
N ALA A 152 -51.27 49.10 -23.05
CA ALA A 152 -52.13 47.94 -22.80
C ALA A 152 -52.05 46.89 -23.92
N GLU A 153 -51.87 47.30 -25.18
CA GLU A 153 -51.78 46.40 -26.32
C GLU A 153 -50.46 45.63 -26.31
N GLN A 154 -49.34 46.33 -26.08
CA GLN A 154 -48.00 45.74 -25.98
C GLN A 154 -47.92 44.76 -24.80
N ARG A 155 -48.53 45.11 -23.66
CA ARG A 155 -48.64 44.23 -22.49
C ARG A 155 -49.39 42.95 -22.83
N ARG A 156 -50.53 43.04 -23.52
CA ARG A 156 -51.31 41.87 -23.95
C ARG A 156 -50.49 40.98 -24.86
N ARG A 157 -49.87 41.54 -25.91
CA ARG A 157 -49.02 40.79 -26.86
C ARG A 157 -47.84 40.10 -26.19
N THR A 158 -47.17 40.78 -25.26
CA THR A 158 -46.04 40.18 -24.55
C THR A 158 -46.52 39.09 -23.60
N SER A 159 -47.69 39.23 -22.98
CA SER A 159 -48.30 38.19 -22.15
C SER A 159 -48.65 36.94 -22.97
N GLU A 160 -49.22 37.12 -24.17
CA GLU A 160 -49.48 36.02 -25.11
C GLU A 160 -48.17 35.33 -25.56
N LEU A 161 -47.11 36.11 -25.78
CA LEU A 161 -45.78 35.60 -26.13
C LEU A 161 -45.18 34.78 -24.98
N ILE A 162 -45.25 35.27 -23.74
CA ILE A 162 -44.84 34.52 -22.54
C ILE A 162 -45.61 33.20 -22.45
N ALA A 163 -46.94 33.23 -22.64
CA ALA A 163 -47.77 32.03 -22.63
C ALA A 163 -47.36 31.04 -23.74
N SER A 164 -46.95 31.54 -24.91
CA SER A 164 -46.44 30.70 -25.99
C SER A 164 -45.12 30.01 -25.66
N TYR A 165 -44.21 30.68 -24.96
CA TYR A 165 -42.96 30.07 -24.50
C TYR A 165 -43.20 29.08 -23.37
N GLN A 166 -44.12 29.37 -22.45
CA GLN A 166 -44.50 28.44 -21.38
C GLN A 166 -45.05 27.11 -21.92
N ARG A 167 -45.73 27.11 -23.08
CA ARG A 167 -46.17 25.87 -23.76
C ARG A 167 -45.02 25.02 -24.31
N ARG A 168 -43.77 25.49 -24.24
CA ARG A 168 -42.55 24.77 -24.66
C ARG A 168 -41.65 24.46 -23.47
N VAL A 169 -42.11 24.69 -22.25
CA VAL A 169 -41.36 24.47 -21.01
C VAL A 169 -41.99 23.31 -20.25
N GLY A 170 -41.16 22.39 -19.78
CA GLY A 170 -41.52 21.38 -18.80
C GLY A 170 -40.81 21.64 -17.48
N ARG A 171 -41.03 20.75 -16.51
CA ARG A 171 -40.41 20.83 -15.19
C ARG A 171 -39.57 19.58 -14.91
N ILE A 172 -38.49 19.74 -14.15
CA ILE A 172 -37.65 18.65 -13.66
C ILE A 172 -37.66 18.68 -12.14
N GLU A 173 -38.16 17.60 -11.55
CA GLU A 173 -38.07 17.34 -10.11
C GLU A 173 -36.99 16.26 -9.90
N LEU A 174 -35.76 16.70 -9.66
CA LEU A 174 -34.61 15.82 -9.52
C LEU A 174 -34.37 15.47 -8.05
N SER A 175 -34.38 14.17 -7.75
CA SER A 175 -33.88 13.61 -6.49
C SER A 175 -32.56 12.88 -6.74
N SER A 176 -31.52 13.18 -5.96
CA SER A 176 -30.24 12.47 -5.99
C SER A 176 -29.98 11.68 -4.70
N LEU A 177 -29.24 10.58 -4.83
CA LEU A 177 -28.67 9.85 -3.70
C LEU A 177 -27.14 9.80 -3.90
N PRO A 178 -26.31 10.36 -3.01
CA PRO A 178 -26.67 11.06 -1.76
C PRO A 178 -27.38 12.40 -2.02
N SER A 179 -28.08 12.89 -0.99
CA SER A 179 -28.57 14.26 -0.95
C SER A 179 -27.41 15.24 -0.83
N GLY A 180 -27.55 16.43 -1.41
CA GLY A 180 -26.49 17.45 -1.46
C GLY A 180 -25.55 17.31 -2.66
N ALA A 181 -25.86 16.46 -3.64
CA ALA A 181 -25.07 16.32 -4.85
C ALA A 181 -25.23 17.56 -5.75
N HIS A 182 -24.12 18.05 -6.31
CA HIS A 182 -24.08 19.10 -7.32
C HIS A 182 -24.64 18.59 -8.64
N VAL A 183 -25.47 19.40 -9.29
CA VAL A 183 -26.16 19.06 -10.53
C VAL A 183 -25.92 20.13 -11.57
N SER A 184 -25.59 19.70 -12.78
CA SER A 184 -25.63 20.55 -13.97
C SER A 184 -26.56 19.97 -15.05
N LEU A 185 -27.17 20.87 -15.81
CA LEU A 185 -28.06 20.58 -16.94
C LEU A 185 -27.48 21.23 -18.20
N ASP A 186 -27.17 20.45 -19.22
CA ASP A 186 -26.50 20.89 -20.45
C ASP A 186 -25.20 21.70 -20.23
N GLY A 187 -24.52 21.43 -19.11
CA GLY A 187 -23.29 22.12 -18.70
C GLY A 187 -23.50 23.39 -17.87
N GLU A 188 -24.74 23.82 -17.65
CA GLU A 188 -25.06 24.92 -16.72
C GLU A 188 -25.22 24.37 -15.30
N GLU A 189 -24.45 24.90 -14.35
CA GLU A 189 -24.50 24.49 -12.94
C GLU A 189 -25.78 25.03 -12.27
N LEU A 190 -26.63 24.14 -11.76
CA LEU A 190 -27.92 24.50 -11.18
C LEU A 190 -27.88 24.57 -9.64
N GLY A 191 -26.85 24.00 -9.01
CA GLY A 191 -26.70 23.91 -7.55
C GLY A 191 -26.83 22.48 -7.04
N THR A 192 -27.33 22.29 -5.82
CA THR A 192 -27.39 20.98 -5.15
C THR A 192 -28.81 20.42 -5.05
N ALA A 193 -28.95 19.11 -5.31
CA ALA A 193 -30.23 18.39 -5.20
C ALA A 193 -30.44 17.81 -3.77
N PRO A 194 -31.69 17.66 -3.30
CA PRO A 194 -32.94 18.02 -3.99
C PRO A 194 -33.16 19.54 -4.02
N PHE A 195 -33.69 20.05 -5.13
CA PHE A 195 -34.05 21.46 -5.28
C PHE A 195 -35.35 21.77 -4.52
N PRO A 196 -35.49 22.99 -3.94
CA PRO A 196 -36.70 23.38 -3.20
C PRO A 196 -37.95 23.49 -4.10
N THR A 197 -37.74 23.75 -5.40
CA THR A 197 -38.80 23.81 -6.41
C THR A 197 -38.35 23.08 -7.67
N ALA A 198 -39.31 22.54 -8.43
CA ALA A 198 -39.00 21.91 -9.72
C ALA A 198 -38.37 22.92 -10.69
N LEU A 199 -37.32 22.49 -11.38
CA LEU A 199 -36.56 23.31 -12.31
C LEU A 199 -37.32 23.44 -13.63
N GLU A 200 -37.41 24.65 -14.19
CA GLU A 200 -37.99 24.85 -15.52
C GLU A 200 -36.93 24.56 -16.59
N ALA A 201 -37.27 23.71 -17.57
CA ALA A 201 -36.40 23.38 -18.69
C ALA A 201 -37.19 23.40 -20.00
N ASN A 202 -36.50 23.69 -21.11
CA ASN A 202 -37.12 23.63 -22.43
C ASN A 202 -37.57 22.18 -22.73
N ALA A 203 -38.60 22.00 -23.54
CA ALA A 203 -38.98 20.67 -23.98
C ALA A 203 -37.89 20.09 -24.90
N GLY A 204 -37.44 18.87 -24.62
CA GLY A 204 -36.31 18.25 -25.32
C GLY A 204 -35.54 17.25 -24.48
N ARG A 205 -34.41 16.79 -25.03
CA ARG A 205 -33.46 15.93 -24.32
C ARG A 205 -32.38 16.81 -23.71
N HIS A 206 -32.16 16.67 -22.42
CA HIS A 206 -31.14 17.42 -21.69
C HIS A 206 -30.12 16.46 -21.08
N ALA A 207 -28.84 16.84 -21.13
CA ALA A 207 -27.77 16.12 -20.46
C ALA A 207 -27.73 16.52 -18.98
N LEU A 208 -27.73 15.53 -18.09
CA LEU A 208 -27.57 15.71 -16.65
C LEU A 208 -26.20 15.22 -16.23
N LEU A 209 -25.53 15.98 -15.37
CA LEU A 209 -24.35 15.55 -14.64
C LEU A 209 -24.62 15.76 -13.15
N VAL A 210 -24.45 14.70 -12.35
CA VAL A 210 -24.62 14.71 -10.90
C VAL A 210 -23.30 14.29 -10.24
N GLN A 211 -22.83 15.07 -9.27
CA GLN A 211 -21.54 14.89 -8.62
C GLN A 211 -21.66 15.07 -7.10
N ALA A 212 -20.97 14.22 -6.33
CA ALA A 212 -20.84 14.38 -4.88
C ALA A 212 -19.46 13.88 -4.43
N ALA A 213 -18.94 14.43 -3.33
CA ALA A 213 -17.65 14.00 -2.78
C ALA A 213 -17.71 12.54 -2.30
N GLY A 214 -16.74 11.72 -2.70
CA GLY A 214 -16.69 10.27 -2.39
C GLY A 214 -17.61 9.43 -3.28
N TYR A 215 -18.09 9.97 -4.40
CA TYR A 215 -18.94 9.29 -5.36
C TYR A 215 -18.47 9.53 -6.79
N ALA A 216 -18.58 8.49 -7.63
CA ALA A 216 -18.29 8.62 -9.05
C ALA A 216 -19.34 9.53 -9.72
N PRO A 217 -18.94 10.48 -10.59
CA PRO A 217 -19.88 11.32 -11.35
C PRO A 217 -20.86 10.48 -12.17
N ALA A 218 -22.15 10.80 -12.09
CA ALA A 218 -23.17 10.15 -12.90
C ALA A 218 -23.61 11.06 -14.05
N HIS A 219 -23.58 10.52 -15.27
CA HIS A 219 -24.14 11.15 -16.45
C HIS A 219 -25.50 10.53 -16.77
N GLY A 220 -26.49 11.38 -17.02
CA GLY A 220 -27.84 10.97 -17.37
C GLY A 220 -28.40 11.80 -18.52
N VAL A 221 -29.53 11.34 -19.06
CA VAL A 221 -30.34 12.13 -19.98
C VAL A 221 -31.75 12.20 -19.41
N VAL A 222 -32.28 13.41 -19.28
CA VAL A 222 -33.69 13.62 -18.96
C VAL A 222 -34.42 14.09 -20.21
N VAL A 223 -35.57 13.48 -20.46
CA VAL A 223 -36.51 13.96 -21.50
C VAL A 223 -37.53 14.85 -20.81
N VAL A 224 -37.57 16.12 -21.21
CA VAL A 224 -38.51 17.11 -20.71
C VAL A 224 -39.63 17.24 -21.72
N VAL A 225 -40.84 16.92 -21.29
CA VAL A 225 -42.06 17.10 -22.09
C VAL A 225 -42.72 18.41 -21.67
N ALA A 226 -43.16 19.21 -22.64
CA ALA A 226 -43.79 20.49 -22.36
C ALA A 226 -45.04 20.33 -21.49
N GLY A 227 -45.16 21.16 -20.45
CA GLY A 227 -46.28 21.13 -19.50
C GLY A 227 -46.24 19.99 -18.47
N GLU A 228 -45.35 19.00 -18.64
CA GLU A 228 -45.21 17.88 -17.71
C GLU A 228 -44.06 18.09 -16.72
N THR A 229 -44.04 17.28 -15.65
CA THR A 229 -42.95 17.25 -14.68
C THR A 229 -42.23 15.90 -14.78
N SER A 230 -41.00 15.93 -15.27
CA SER A 230 -40.11 14.78 -15.30
C SER A 230 -39.48 14.57 -13.92
N LYS A 231 -39.52 13.34 -13.40
CA LYS A 231 -38.96 12.98 -12.08
C LYS A 231 -37.77 12.00 -12.22
N PRO A 232 -36.64 12.42 -12.80
CA PRO A 232 -35.47 11.55 -12.90
C PRO A 232 -34.92 11.24 -11.50
N GLN A 233 -34.54 9.98 -11.28
CA GLN A 233 -33.82 9.56 -10.09
C GLN A 233 -32.42 9.09 -10.50
N LEU A 234 -31.39 9.78 -10.02
CA LEU A 234 -30.00 9.39 -10.24
C LEU A 234 -29.38 9.01 -8.88
N ALA A 235 -29.00 7.75 -8.75
CA ALA A 235 -28.21 7.27 -7.64
C ALA A 235 -26.73 7.29 -8.05
N LEU A 236 -25.91 8.00 -7.27
CA LEU A 236 -24.47 7.96 -7.41
C LEU A 236 -23.95 6.67 -6.79
N ARG A 237 -22.95 6.08 -7.44
CA ARG A 237 -22.20 4.96 -6.87
C ARG A 237 -21.12 5.53 -5.96
N ALA A 238 -21.10 5.09 -4.70
CA ALA A 238 -19.99 5.40 -3.81
C ALA A 238 -18.68 4.97 -4.47
N GLU A 239 -17.66 5.81 -4.40
CA GLU A 239 -16.32 5.41 -4.74
C GLU A 239 -15.90 4.34 -3.73
N GLY A 240 -15.88 3.09 -4.21
CA GLY A 240 -15.52 1.97 -3.38
C GLY A 240 -14.11 2.13 -2.80
N GLU A 241 -13.89 1.61 -1.59
CA GLU A 241 -12.57 1.66 -0.97
C GLU A 241 -11.57 0.92 -1.86
N SER A 242 -10.56 1.64 -2.32
CA SER A 242 -9.48 1.10 -3.13
C SER A 242 -8.29 0.81 -2.24
N TRP A 243 -7.63 -0.32 -2.47
CA TRP A 243 -6.52 -0.76 -1.62
C TRP A 243 -5.27 -1.04 -2.45
N LEU A 244 -4.11 -0.64 -1.93
CA LEU A 244 -2.80 -0.92 -2.49
C LEU A 244 -2.04 -1.87 -1.56
N MET A 245 -1.73 -3.07 -2.05
CA MET A 245 -0.82 -4.00 -1.39
C MET A 245 0.60 -3.83 -1.91
N ILE A 246 1.55 -3.59 -1.01
CA ILE A 246 2.97 -3.47 -1.36
C ILE A 246 3.68 -4.80 -1.17
N GLY A 247 4.09 -5.42 -2.27
CA GLY A 247 4.90 -6.62 -2.31
C GLY A 247 6.39 -6.32 -2.25
N CYS A 248 6.92 -5.96 -1.07
CA CYS A 248 8.34 -5.62 -0.94
C CYS A 248 9.02 -6.37 0.21
N GLU A 249 10.02 -7.20 -0.11
CA GLU A 249 10.88 -7.86 0.87
C GLU A 249 12.03 -6.95 1.34
N LEU A 250 12.40 -5.95 0.53
CA LEU A 250 13.44 -4.99 0.89
C LEU A 250 12.96 -4.15 2.09
N PRO A 251 13.74 -4.08 3.20
CA PRO A 251 13.39 -3.26 4.34
C PRO A 251 13.57 -1.77 4.05
N ASP A 252 12.87 -0.93 4.80
CA ASP A 252 13.06 0.52 4.86
C ASP A 252 12.80 1.28 3.55
N VAL A 253 12.12 0.68 2.57
CA VAL A 253 11.67 1.36 1.35
C VAL A 253 10.53 2.31 1.70
N ALA A 254 10.70 3.60 1.41
CA ALA A 254 9.66 4.59 1.58
C ALA A 254 8.61 4.44 0.46
N VAL A 255 7.35 4.35 0.88
CA VAL A 255 6.19 4.33 -0.02
C VAL A 255 5.54 5.70 0.01
N VAL A 256 5.53 6.37 -1.13
CA VAL A 256 4.99 7.71 -1.32
C VAL A 256 3.85 7.62 -2.32
N VAL A 257 2.71 8.22 -2.01
CA VAL A 257 1.55 8.31 -2.90
C VAL A 257 1.21 9.79 -3.07
N ASP A 258 1.17 10.25 -4.32
CA ASP A 258 0.92 11.66 -4.70
C ASP A 258 1.81 12.66 -3.95
N GLY A 259 3.08 12.29 -3.76
CA GLY A 259 4.06 13.11 -3.05
C GLY A 259 4.00 13.04 -1.52
N GLN A 260 2.98 12.38 -0.95
CA GLN A 260 2.90 12.17 0.49
C GLN A 260 3.46 10.79 0.87
N ARG A 261 4.41 10.75 1.82
CA ARG A 261 4.90 9.49 2.38
C ARG A 261 3.81 8.85 3.24
N VAL A 262 3.31 7.70 2.81
CA VAL A 262 2.19 6.99 3.43
C VAL A 262 2.63 5.77 4.24
N ALA A 263 3.76 5.14 3.88
CA ALA A 263 4.26 3.96 4.59
C ALA A 263 5.78 3.76 4.41
N GLN A 264 6.32 2.76 5.12
CA GLN A 264 7.67 2.25 4.93
C GLN A 264 7.65 0.73 5.04
N THR A 265 8.41 0.03 4.19
CA THR A 265 8.40 -1.44 4.16
C THR A 265 9.12 -2.06 5.37
N PRO A 266 8.68 -3.25 5.85
CA PRO A 266 7.58 -4.06 5.33
C PRO A 266 6.18 -3.47 5.62
N VAL A 267 5.31 -3.45 4.61
CA VAL A 267 3.93 -2.98 4.75
C VAL A 267 3.04 -4.21 4.90
N VAL A 268 2.43 -4.38 6.07
CA VAL A 268 1.58 -5.54 6.38
C VAL A 268 0.13 -5.27 5.96
N ASP A 269 -0.38 -4.09 6.31
CA ASP A 269 -1.75 -3.71 6.02
C ASP A 269 -1.86 -3.02 4.64
N PRO A 270 -2.87 -3.35 3.82
CA PRO A 270 -3.10 -2.65 2.57
C PRO A 270 -3.33 -1.15 2.79
N LEU A 271 -2.79 -0.33 1.91
CA LEU A 271 -2.93 1.13 1.98
C LEU A 271 -4.24 1.55 1.32
N LYS A 272 -5.10 2.25 2.06
CA LYS A 272 -6.35 2.79 1.53
C LYS A 272 -6.07 3.96 0.58
N LEU A 273 -6.66 3.91 -0.60
CA LEU A 273 -6.60 4.93 -1.64
C LEU A 273 -8.03 5.33 -2.06
N SER A 274 -8.16 6.56 -2.57
CA SER A 274 -9.36 6.96 -3.31
C SER A 274 -9.39 6.28 -4.68
N SER A 275 -10.55 6.23 -5.32
CA SER A 275 -10.58 5.96 -6.76
C SER A 275 -10.00 7.15 -7.52
N GLY A 276 -9.52 6.86 -8.73
CA GLY A 276 -8.82 7.83 -9.55
C GLY A 276 -7.38 7.40 -9.80
N GLU A 277 -6.60 8.33 -10.32
CA GLU A 277 -5.22 8.12 -10.71
C GLU A 277 -4.29 8.58 -9.58
N HIS A 278 -3.38 7.71 -9.17
CA HIS A 278 -2.39 8.01 -8.15
C HIS A 278 -0.98 7.72 -8.67
N LEU A 279 -0.02 8.57 -8.32
CA LEU A 279 1.41 8.32 -8.55
C LEU A 279 2.01 7.63 -7.32
N VAL A 280 2.41 6.38 -7.48
CA VAL A 280 3.08 5.61 -6.43
C VAL A 280 4.58 5.64 -6.67
N THR A 281 5.34 6.15 -5.69
CA THR A 281 6.79 6.23 -5.70
C THR A 281 7.38 5.36 -4.61
N LEU A 282 8.29 4.47 -4.98
CA LEU A 282 9.09 3.65 -4.07
C LEU A 282 10.53 4.17 -4.09
N SER A 283 11.06 4.52 -2.93
CA SER A 283 12.43 5.05 -2.81
C SER A 283 13.18 4.46 -1.62
N ARG A 284 14.48 4.21 -1.82
CA ARG A 284 15.42 3.74 -0.80
C ARG A 284 16.83 4.17 -1.19
N ALA A 285 17.64 4.58 -0.22
CA ALA A 285 19.03 4.95 -0.47
C ALA A 285 19.80 3.80 -1.14
N GLY A 286 20.65 4.12 -2.12
CA GLY A 286 21.38 3.12 -2.91
C GLY A 286 20.54 2.33 -3.91
N TYR A 287 19.27 2.71 -4.11
CA TYR A 287 18.41 2.19 -5.18
C TYR A 287 17.93 3.34 -6.07
N VAL A 288 17.65 3.01 -7.32
CA VAL A 288 17.00 3.95 -8.25
C VAL A 288 15.53 4.10 -7.83
N THR A 289 15.08 5.34 -7.63
CA THR A 289 13.67 5.63 -7.34
C THR A 289 12.78 5.05 -8.43
N PHE A 290 11.77 4.30 -8.02
CA PHE A 290 10.78 3.72 -8.90
C PHE A 290 9.48 4.51 -8.79
N GLU A 291 8.88 4.85 -9.93
CA GLU A 291 7.60 5.55 -9.99
C GLU A 291 6.64 4.80 -10.91
N ARG A 292 5.39 4.65 -10.48
CA ARG A 292 4.33 4.06 -11.30
C ARG A 292 3.03 4.82 -11.10
N LYS A 293 2.44 5.25 -12.21
CA LYS A 293 1.09 5.79 -12.26
C LYS A 293 0.10 4.63 -12.30
N MET A 294 -0.85 4.60 -11.37
CA MET A 294 -1.84 3.54 -11.23
C MET A 294 -3.23 4.15 -11.13
N VAL A 295 -4.24 3.45 -11.65
CA VAL A 295 -5.63 3.94 -11.70
C VAL A 295 -6.53 2.95 -10.98
N TRP A 296 -7.31 3.45 -10.03
CA TRP A 296 -8.34 2.71 -9.31
C TRP A 296 -9.73 3.17 -9.74
N ARG A 297 -10.63 2.21 -9.94
CA ARG A 297 -12.03 2.40 -10.32
C ARG A 297 -13.00 2.27 -9.13
N GLY A 298 -12.47 2.02 -7.93
CA GLY A 298 -13.24 1.76 -6.71
C GLY A 298 -13.53 0.27 -6.49
N ASP A 299 -13.69 -0.12 -5.22
CA ASP A 299 -13.99 -1.49 -4.78
C ASP A 299 -12.95 -2.53 -5.25
N GLU A 300 -11.69 -2.13 -5.42
CA GLU A 300 -10.63 -3.01 -5.93
C GLU A 300 -9.36 -2.95 -5.09
N THR A 301 -8.61 -4.07 -5.07
CA THR A 301 -7.28 -4.15 -4.46
C THR A 301 -6.25 -4.42 -5.54
N GLN A 302 -5.26 -3.55 -5.67
CA GLN A 302 -4.14 -3.73 -6.59
C GLN A 302 -2.85 -4.01 -5.82
N ARG A 303 -1.98 -4.84 -6.41
CA ARG A 303 -0.67 -5.17 -5.84
C ARG A 303 0.45 -4.50 -6.63
N LEU A 304 1.40 -3.92 -5.93
CA LEU A 304 2.64 -3.40 -6.49
C LEU A 304 3.83 -4.15 -5.89
N ASP A 305 4.50 -4.97 -6.70
CA ASP A 305 5.74 -5.63 -6.32
C ASP A 305 6.96 -4.70 -6.46
N CYS A 306 7.90 -4.88 -5.55
CA CYS A 306 9.03 -3.98 -5.30
C CYS A 306 10.27 -4.40 -6.08
N ASP A 307 10.30 -4.06 -7.38
CA ASP A 307 11.42 -4.39 -8.27
C ASP A 307 12.48 -3.28 -8.34
N LEU A 308 12.87 -2.73 -7.18
CA LEU A 308 13.87 -1.68 -7.10
C LEU A 308 15.24 -2.17 -7.59
N GLN A 309 15.79 -1.44 -8.56
CA GLN A 309 17.14 -1.69 -9.08
C GLN A 309 18.16 -0.96 -8.21
N SER A 310 19.25 -1.64 -7.83
CA SER A 310 20.35 -1.01 -7.10
C SER A 310 21.01 0.06 -7.96
N SER A 311 21.35 1.21 -7.35
CA SER A 311 22.17 2.23 -7.98
C SER A 311 23.55 1.66 -8.28
N ALA A 312 24.02 1.80 -9.53
CA ALA A 312 25.39 1.43 -9.91
C ALA A 312 26.42 2.51 -9.51
N ALA A 313 25.97 3.64 -8.95
CA ALA A 313 26.87 4.69 -8.52
C ALA A 313 27.72 4.17 -7.35
N ALA A 314 29.04 4.13 -7.55
CA ALA A 314 29.98 3.65 -6.55
C ALA A 314 29.92 4.44 -5.23
N SER A 315 29.42 5.68 -5.26
CA SER A 315 29.16 6.53 -4.10
C SER A 315 28.09 5.96 -3.16
N ASP A 316 27.19 5.13 -3.67
CA ASP A 316 26.01 4.67 -2.92
C ASP A 316 26.16 3.23 -2.42
N LEU A 317 27.33 2.62 -2.67
CA LEU A 317 27.63 1.25 -2.29
C LEU A 317 28.54 1.21 -1.05
N ALA A 318 28.38 0.16 -0.26
CA ALA A 318 29.20 -0.18 0.90
C ALA A 318 29.70 -1.64 0.78
N GLY A 319 30.91 -1.91 1.24
CA GLY A 319 31.44 -3.27 1.33
C GLY A 319 30.91 -3.98 2.56
N LEU A 320 30.42 -5.21 2.38
CA LEU A 320 30.01 -6.09 3.47
C LEU A 320 30.82 -7.39 3.41
N ALA A 321 31.44 -7.74 4.54
CA ALA A 321 32.06 -9.02 4.77
C ALA A 321 31.37 -9.72 5.95
N VAL A 322 30.97 -10.97 5.77
CA VAL A 322 30.31 -11.76 6.81
C VAL A 322 31.18 -12.96 7.13
N ARG A 323 31.63 -13.08 8.38
CA ARG A 323 32.31 -14.27 8.87
C ARG A 323 31.27 -15.22 9.44
N HIS A 324 31.21 -16.44 8.90
CA HIS A 324 30.23 -17.46 9.26
C HIS A 324 30.88 -18.86 9.30
N PRO A 325 30.29 -19.86 9.99
CA PRO A 325 30.82 -21.22 10.04
C PRO A 325 30.83 -21.91 8.67
N ILE A 326 31.74 -22.87 8.48
CA ILE A 326 31.76 -23.75 7.30
C ILE A 326 30.44 -24.53 7.20
N GLY A 327 29.93 -24.70 5.98
CA GLY A 327 28.65 -25.39 5.72
C GLY A 327 27.41 -24.50 5.85
N THR A 328 27.61 -23.18 6.02
CA THR A 328 26.53 -22.18 6.00
C THR A 328 26.66 -21.26 4.79
N THR A 329 25.55 -20.67 4.38
CA THR A 329 25.42 -19.67 3.32
C THR A 329 24.93 -18.36 3.92
N VAL A 330 25.39 -17.24 3.36
CA VAL A 330 24.94 -15.90 3.72
C VAL A 330 23.91 -15.43 2.70
N GLN A 331 22.83 -14.83 3.20
CA GLN A 331 21.85 -14.09 2.42
C GLN A 331 21.78 -12.65 2.93
N VAL A 332 21.63 -11.70 2.02
CA VAL A 332 21.38 -10.29 2.31
C VAL A 332 20.05 -9.92 1.65
N ASP A 333 19.09 -9.45 2.45
CA ASP A 333 17.73 -9.12 2.01
C ASP A 333 17.10 -10.27 1.17
N GLY A 334 17.25 -11.50 1.66
CA GLY A 334 16.72 -12.72 1.03
C GLY A 334 17.54 -13.29 -0.14
N ARG A 335 18.56 -12.57 -0.63
CA ARG A 335 19.38 -13.00 -1.78
C ARG A 335 20.73 -13.55 -1.33
N THR A 336 21.18 -14.66 -1.91
CA THR A 336 22.50 -15.25 -1.62
C THR A 336 23.63 -14.25 -1.85
N PHE A 337 24.54 -14.14 -0.89
CA PHE A 337 25.62 -13.16 -0.89
C PHE A 337 26.97 -13.84 -0.65
N ALA A 338 27.89 -13.71 -1.60
CA ALA A 338 29.23 -14.30 -1.53
C ALA A 338 30.31 -13.31 -1.05
N GLY A 339 29.91 -12.14 -0.54
CA GLY A 339 30.79 -11.02 -0.24
C GLY A 339 30.85 -10.01 -1.38
N GLY A 340 31.19 -8.76 -1.06
CA GLY A 340 31.33 -7.68 -2.05
C GLY A 340 30.69 -6.37 -1.60
N ARG A 341 30.38 -5.52 -2.58
CA ARG A 341 29.71 -4.24 -2.35
C ARG A 341 28.21 -4.39 -2.58
N ILE A 342 27.41 -3.83 -1.68
CA ILE A 342 25.95 -3.76 -1.73
C ILE A 342 25.50 -2.30 -1.51
N PRO A 343 24.26 -1.93 -1.84
CA PRO A 343 23.74 -0.60 -1.51
C PRO A 343 24.00 -0.20 -0.05
N ALA A 344 24.24 1.09 0.18
CA ALA A 344 24.29 1.65 1.51
C ALA A 344 22.86 1.70 2.09
N GLY A 345 22.74 1.53 3.41
CA GLY A 345 21.48 1.49 4.13
C GLY A 345 21.38 0.30 5.08
N SER A 346 20.17 0.09 5.61
CA SER A 346 19.83 -1.01 6.49
C SER A 346 19.60 -2.29 5.68
N HIS A 347 20.23 -3.40 6.07
CA HIS A 347 20.10 -4.70 5.42
C HIS A 347 19.88 -5.80 6.46
N GLN A 348 19.09 -6.82 6.11
CA GLN A 348 18.97 -8.04 6.90
C GLN A 348 19.94 -9.09 6.37
N VAL A 349 20.93 -9.44 7.18
CA VAL A 349 21.90 -10.50 6.89
C VAL A 349 21.45 -11.77 7.59
N THR A 350 21.19 -12.82 6.82
CA THR A 350 20.79 -14.13 7.34
C THR A 350 21.87 -15.15 7.03
N VAL A 351 22.28 -15.92 8.03
CA VAL A 351 23.19 -17.06 7.88
C VAL A 351 22.42 -18.34 8.20
N ALA A 352 22.37 -19.25 7.23
CA ALA A 352 21.68 -20.52 7.35
C ALA A 352 22.51 -21.65 6.74
N GLY A 353 22.34 -22.89 7.21
CA GLY A 353 23.09 -24.03 6.70
C GLY A 353 22.73 -25.33 7.39
N SER A 354 23.27 -26.45 6.91
CA SER A 354 22.97 -27.77 7.47
C SER A 354 23.50 -27.89 8.91
N GLY A 355 22.63 -28.35 9.82
CA GLY A 355 22.97 -28.50 11.25
C GLY A 355 22.99 -27.20 12.05
N PHE A 356 22.47 -26.10 11.49
CA PHE A 356 22.36 -24.81 12.15
C PHE A 356 20.92 -24.25 12.06
N GLU A 357 20.45 -23.63 13.14
CA GLU A 357 19.26 -22.78 13.12
C GLU A 357 19.60 -21.46 12.41
N PRO A 358 18.78 -20.98 11.46
CA PRO A 358 19.03 -19.70 10.79
C PRO A 358 19.18 -18.56 11.79
N ALA A 359 20.25 -17.77 11.64
CA ALA A 359 20.47 -16.57 12.43
C ALA A 359 20.44 -15.35 11.53
N SER A 360 19.64 -14.35 11.90
CA SER A 360 19.53 -13.08 11.18
C SER A 360 20.01 -11.92 12.04
N GLN A 361 20.69 -10.98 11.42
CA GLN A 361 21.15 -9.74 12.04
C GLN A 361 20.90 -8.57 11.09
N ARG A 362 20.34 -7.48 11.60
CA ARG A 362 20.24 -6.21 10.86
C ARG A 362 21.57 -5.47 10.95
N VAL A 363 22.05 -4.99 9.81
CA VAL A 363 23.26 -4.18 9.69
C VAL A 363 22.92 -2.87 9.01
N GLU A 364 23.61 -1.79 9.40
CA GLU A 364 23.45 -0.48 8.78
C GLU A 364 24.78 -0.09 8.13
N LEU A 365 24.73 0.19 6.83
CA LEU A 365 25.90 0.46 6.00
C LEU A 365 25.89 1.91 5.54
N ARG A 366 26.97 2.64 5.84
CA ARG A 366 27.18 3.99 5.31
C ARG A 366 27.82 3.90 3.91
N PRO A 367 27.54 4.86 3.02
CA PRO A 367 28.15 4.86 1.70
C PRO A 367 29.69 4.86 1.78
N GLY A 368 30.34 4.01 0.99
CA GLY A 368 31.79 3.80 1.00
C GLY A 368 32.35 3.00 2.19
N GLN A 369 31.54 2.67 3.19
CA GLN A 369 31.99 1.91 4.37
C GLN A 369 32.38 0.47 3.99
N LEU A 370 33.38 -0.09 4.67
CA LEU A 370 33.62 -1.53 4.71
C LEU A 370 33.24 -2.05 6.10
N LEU A 371 32.15 -2.81 6.20
CA LEU A 371 31.69 -3.42 7.45
C LEU A 371 32.00 -4.92 7.45
N SER A 372 32.58 -5.40 8.55
CA SER A 372 32.80 -6.83 8.78
C SER A 372 32.00 -7.28 9.99
N VAL A 373 31.13 -8.26 9.83
CA VAL A 373 30.28 -8.81 10.89
C VAL A 373 30.54 -10.31 11.08
N VAL A 374 30.40 -10.79 12.30
CA VAL A 374 30.50 -12.22 12.64
C VAL A 374 29.10 -12.69 13.02
N ILE A 375 28.55 -13.63 12.26
CA ILE A 375 27.25 -14.24 12.56
C ILE A 375 27.47 -15.74 12.74
N ALA A 376 27.32 -16.19 13.98
CA ALA A 376 27.49 -17.58 14.37
C ALA A 376 26.12 -18.17 14.74
N PRO A 377 25.41 -18.84 13.80
CA PRO A 377 24.14 -19.47 14.09
C PRO A 377 24.29 -20.59 15.13
N ARG A 378 23.21 -20.83 15.89
CA ARG A 378 23.17 -21.94 16.86
C ARG A 378 23.09 -23.27 16.12
N ARG A 379 23.72 -24.31 16.68
CA ARG A 379 23.57 -25.68 16.17
C ARG A 379 22.14 -26.16 16.43
N ASP A 380 21.54 -26.81 15.45
CA ASP A 380 20.20 -27.40 15.57
C ASP A 380 20.20 -28.49 16.67
N ALA A 381 19.43 -28.28 17.73
CA ALA A 381 19.36 -29.18 18.87
C ALA A 381 18.89 -30.60 18.49
N SER A 382 18.06 -30.73 17.45
CA SER A 382 17.57 -32.04 16.97
C SER A 382 18.70 -32.86 16.35
N THR A 383 19.59 -32.22 15.58
CA THR A 383 20.76 -32.88 14.99
C THR A 383 21.76 -33.32 16.06
N LEU A 384 22.06 -32.45 17.03
CA LEU A 384 22.91 -32.79 18.17
C LEU A 384 22.33 -33.95 19.00
N THR A 385 21.02 -34.00 19.18
CA THR A 385 20.34 -35.07 19.93
C THR A 385 20.43 -36.40 19.18
N ARG A 386 20.21 -36.39 17.85
CA ARG A 386 20.34 -37.59 17.00
C ARG A 386 21.77 -38.13 17.01
N GLU A 387 22.78 -37.28 16.88
CA GLU A 387 24.19 -37.70 16.94
C GLU A 387 24.54 -38.31 18.31
N ARG A 388 24.10 -37.67 19.40
CA ARG A 388 24.29 -38.20 20.77
C ARG A 388 23.61 -39.56 20.95
N GLN A 389 22.37 -39.71 20.47
CA GLN A 389 21.62 -40.95 20.57
C GLN A 389 22.27 -42.07 19.74
N GLN A 390 22.77 -41.76 18.55
CA GLN A 390 23.47 -42.72 17.70
C GLN A 390 24.79 -43.19 18.34
N ARG A 391 25.60 -42.27 18.89
CA ARG A 391 26.81 -42.63 19.64
C ARG A 391 26.50 -43.51 20.85
N SER A 392 25.48 -43.15 21.64
CA SER A 392 25.04 -43.95 22.79
C SER A 392 24.59 -45.35 22.36
N ARG A 393 23.84 -45.48 21.26
CA ARG A 393 23.44 -46.79 20.70
C ARG A 393 24.65 -47.63 20.29
N ASN A 394 25.59 -47.07 19.54
CA ASN A 394 26.78 -47.79 19.09
C ASN A 394 27.65 -48.24 20.27
N GLN A 395 27.80 -47.40 21.30
CA GLN A 395 28.54 -47.75 22.51
C GLN A 395 27.83 -48.83 23.33
N LYS A 396 26.50 -48.77 23.46
CA LYS A 396 25.71 -49.85 24.09
C LYS A 396 25.82 -51.16 23.30
N LEU A 397 25.76 -51.11 21.98
CA LEU A 397 25.97 -52.29 21.13
C LEU A 397 27.35 -52.92 21.40
N ALA A 398 28.41 -52.11 21.41
CA ALA A 398 29.75 -52.57 21.75
C ALA A 398 29.80 -53.18 23.17
N SER A 399 29.13 -52.58 24.15
CA SER A 399 29.05 -53.14 25.51
C SER A 399 28.44 -54.53 25.54
N TYR A 400 27.37 -54.78 24.76
CA TYR A 400 26.74 -56.10 24.69
C TYR A 400 27.63 -57.14 24.03
N LEU A 401 28.35 -56.77 22.96
CA LEU A 401 29.30 -57.66 22.30
C LEU A 401 30.45 -58.05 23.24
N VAL A 402 31.03 -57.08 23.95
CA VAL A 402 32.09 -57.32 24.94
C VAL A 402 31.56 -58.17 26.11
N GLY A 403 30.32 -57.89 26.57
CA GLY A 403 29.67 -58.65 27.64
C GLY A 403 29.37 -60.11 27.25
N ALA A 404 28.94 -60.35 26.01
CA ALA A 404 28.78 -61.71 25.48
C ALA A 404 30.12 -62.46 25.47
N GLY A 405 31.21 -61.79 25.08
CA GLY A 405 32.57 -62.32 25.19
C GLY A 405 32.93 -62.74 26.62
N ALA A 406 32.59 -61.91 27.61
CA ALA A 406 32.82 -62.20 29.03
C ALA A 406 32.08 -63.47 29.51
N VAL A 407 30.83 -63.65 29.11
CA VAL A 407 30.03 -64.84 29.46
C VAL A 407 30.62 -66.10 28.81
N LEU A 408 31.03 -66.01 27.55
CA LEU A 408 31.62 -67.15 26.84
C LEU A 408 32.96 -67.58 27.46
N THR A 409 33.86 -66.63 27.76
CA THR A 409 35.16 -66.96 28.38
C THR A 409 35.01 -67.44 29.82
N GLY A 410 34.15 -66.80 30.61
CA GLY A 410 33.84 -67.24 31.97
C GLY A 410 33.16 -68.62 32.01
N GLY A 411 32.22 -68.89 31.10
CA GLY A 411 31.57 -70.19 30.95
C GLY A 411 32.55 -71.29 30.55
N ALA A 412 33.47 -71.01 29.61
CA ALA A 412 34.51 -71.95 29.22
C ALA A 412 35.46 -72.27 30.40
N ALA A 413 35.86 -71.25 31.18
CA ALA A 413 36.64 -71.45 32.39
C ALA A 413 35.93 -72.36 33.40
N ALA A 414 34.63 -72.12 33.64
CA ALA A 414 33.82 -72.95 34.54
C ALA A 414 33.69 -74.39 34.04
N VAL A 415 33.45 -74.62 32.75
CA VAL A 415 33.40 -75.96 32.16
C VAL A 415 34.74 -76.68 32.31
N ILE A 416 35.87 -76.01 32.07
CA ILE A 416 37.18 -76.60 32.29
C ILE A 416 37.35 -76.98 33.76
N ALA A 417 37.05 -76.08 34.70
CA ALA A 417 37.17 -76.36 36.13
C ALA A 417 36.32 -77.57 36.58
N VAL A 418 35.05 -77.62 36.15
CA VAL A 418 34.12 -78.71 36.50
C VAL A 418 34.58 -80.04 35.89
N THR A 419 35.04 -80.05 34.64
CA THR A 419 35.50 -81.28 33.98
C THR A 419 36.89 -81.73 34.44
N ASN A 420 37.69 -80.84 35.03
CA ASN A 420 39.00 -81.15 35.58
C ASN A 420 38.91 -81.72 37.02
N ALA A 421 37.88 -81.36 37.79
CA ALA A 421 37.66 -81.85 39.15
C ALA A 421 37.76 -83.39 39.29
N PRO A 422 37.03 -84.22 38.52
CA PRO A 422 37.14 -85.68 38.66
C PRO A 422 38.51 -86.22 38.23
N ARG A 423 39.25 -85.52 37.35
CA ARG A 423 40.61 -85.92 36.94
C ARG A 423 41.60 -85.72 38.07
N TYR A 424 41.41 -84.67 38.86
CA TYR A 424 42.21 -84.41 40.04
C TYR A 424 41.99 -85.51 41.10
N ASP A 425 40.73 -85.90 41.32
CA ASP A 425 40.40 -86.99 42.25
C ASP A 425 41.00 -88.34 41.80
N ASP A 426 40.88 -88.67 40.51
CA ASP A 426 41.49 -89.88 39.93
C ASP A 426 43.02 -89.87 40.06
N TRP A 427 43.66 -88.78 39.66
CA TRP A 427 45.11 -88.60 39.81
C TRP A 427 45.56 -88.71 41.27
N ARG A 428 44.81 -88.11 42.22
CA ARG A 428 45.11 -88.17 43.65
C ARG A 428 45.03 -89.60 44.16
N ASN A 429 43.98 -90.34 43.81
CA ASN A 429 43.84 -91.74 44.19
C ASN A 429 44.99 -92.61 43.64
N LYS A 430 45.38 -92.39 42.38
CA LYS A 430 46.54 -93.08 41.77
C LYS A 430 47.85 -92.71 42.43
N SER A 431 48.05 -91.42 42.75
CA SER A 431 49.23 -90.91 43.45
C SER A 431 49.34 -91.49 44.87
N ASP A 432 48.24 -91.56 45.62
CA ASP A 432 48.18 -92.17 46.95
C ASP A 432 48.43 -93.69 46.90
N ALA A 433 47.90 -94.37 45.87
CA ALA A 433 48.17 -95.80 45.63
C ALA A 433 49.64 -96.06 45.30
N PHE A 434 50.22 -95.27 44.39
CA PHE A 434 51.65 -95.31 44.06
C PHE A 434 52.52 -95.06 45.30
N THR A 435 52.20 -94.05 46.09
CA THR A 435 52.94 -93.71 47.32
C THR A 435 52.93 -94.87 48.32
N ARG A 436 51.75 -95.49 48.55
CA ARG A 436 51.64 -96.66 49.42
C ARG A 436 52.45 -97.84 48.90
N GLN A 437 52.40 -98.11 47.60
CA GLN A 437 53.18 -99.18 46.97
C GLN A 437 54.68 -98.93 47.10
N PHE A 438 55.14 -97.71 46.84
CA PHE A 438 56.54 -97.30 46.96
C PHE A 438 57.07 -97.48 48.39
N GLN A 439 56.26 -97.14 49.40
CA GLN A 439 56.62 -97.33 50.81
C GLN A 439 56.71 -98.82 51.21
N GLN A 440 55.85 -99.68 50.66
CA GLN A 440 55.79 -101.10 51.01
C GLN A 440 56.81 -101.96 50.24
N ALA A 441 57.03 -101.66 48.96
CA ALA A 441 57.85 -102.47 48.05
C ALA A 441 58.51 -101.58 46.97
N PRO A 442 59.53 -100.78 47.32
CA PRO A 442 60.12 -99.80 46.41
C PRO A 442 60.75 -100.42 45.16
N GLU A 443 61.23 -101.66 45.23
CA GLU A 443 61.80 -102.38 44.08
C GLU A 443 60.75 -102.76 43.02
N SER A 444 59.46 -102.72 43.36
CA SER A 444 58.34 -103.08 42.47
C SER A 444 57.77 -101.91 41.67
N THR A 445 58.14 -100.69 42.00
CA THR A 445 57.69 -99.45 41.33
C THR A 445 58.67 -99.03 40.25
N THR A 446 58.16 -98.56 39.10
CA THR A 446 59.00 -98.17 37.95
C THR A 446 59.01 -96.66 37.73
N SER A 447 60.10 -96.13 37.15
CA SER A 447 60.19 -94.72 36.75
C SER A 447 59.09 -94.33 35.76
N GLY A 448 58.68 -95.26 34.87
CA GLY A 448 57.59 -95.03 33.92
C GLY A 448 56.23 -94.76 34.58
N GLN A 449 55.93 -95.40 35.72
CA GLN A 449 54.69 -95.13 36.47
C GLN A 449 54.71 -93.71 37.09
N LEU A 450 55.86 -93.29 37.62
CA LEU A 450 56.04 -91.93 38.14
C LEU A 450 55.94 -90.89 37.02
N GLU A 451 56.59 -91.13 35.87
CA GLU A 451 56.51 -90.25 34.70
C GLU A 451 55.07 -90.10 34.21
N GLN A 452 54.28 -91.16 34.20
CA GLN A 452 52.86 -91.10 33.84
C GLN A 452 52.06 -90.22 34.81
N LEU A 453 52.28 -90.35 36.13
CA LEU A 453 51.62 -89.50 37.13
C LEU A 453 52.01 -88.03 36.99
N LEU A 454 53.29 -87.74 36.70
CA LEU A 454 53.78 -86.37 36.46
C LEU A 454 53.22 -85.79 35.17
N GLN A 455 53.07 -86.59 34.11
CA GLN A 455 52.41 -86.16 32.87
C GLN A 455 50.93 -85.86 33.09
N GLU A 456 50.21 -86.70 33.84
CA GLU A 456 48.81 -86.47 34.23
C GLU A 456 48.66 -85.19 35.08
N GLU A 457 49.54 -84.97 36.07
CA GLU A 457 49.56 -83.75 36.88
C GLU A 457 49.78 -82.50 36.02
N ASN A 458 50.78 -82.52 35.14
CA ASN A 458 51.08 -81.41 34.25
C ASN A 458 49.90 -81.11 33.31
N ALA A 459 49.21 -82.15 32.81
CA ALA A 459 48.01 -81.97 31.99
C ALA A 459 46.87 -81.31 32.78
N ILE A 460 46.67 -81.68 34.05
CA ILE A 460 45.68 -81.05 34.95
C ILE A 460 46.06 -79.58 35.21
N ARG A 461 47.30 -79.31 35.60
CA ARG A 461 47.78 -77.94 35.90
C ARG A 461 47.70 -77.01 34.70
N ASN A 462 48.02 -77.49 33.50
CA ASN A 462 47.90 -76.69 32.28
C ASN A 462 46.44 -76.31 31.98
N ARG A 463 45.48 -77.20 32.25
CA ARG A 463 44.05 -76.90 32.11
C ARG A 463 43.56 -75.92 33.17
N ASP A 464 44.02 -76.04 34.41
CA ASP A 464 43.69 -75.08 35.47
C ASP A 464 44.25 -73.69 35.18
N ALA A 465 45.49 -73.61 34.68
CA ALA A 465 46.08 -72.36 34.23
C ALA A 465 45.27 -71.72 33.08
N ALA A 466 44.80 -72.52 32.13
CA ALA A 466 43.90 -72.05 31.07
C ALA A 466 42.55 -71.57 31.62
N ALA A 467 41.95 -72.29 32.58
CA ALA A 467 40.71 -71.89 33.24
C ALA A 467 40.86 -70.56 34.00
N LEU A 468 41.93 -70.38 34.76
CA LEU A 468 42.23 -69.13 35.45
C LEU A 468 42.44 -67.97 34.47
N GLY A 469 43.20 -68.18 33.40
CA GLY A 469 43.42 -67.18 32.34
C GLY A 469 42.11 -66.75 31.67
N LEU A 470 41.25 -67.72 31.32
CA LEU A 470 39.93 -67.45 30.77
C LEU A 470 39.00 -66.76 31.77
N GLY A 471 39.09 -67.10 33.07
CA GLY A 471 38.33 -66.45 34.14
C GLY A 471 38.71 -64.97 34.30
N ILE A 472 40.01 -64.65 34.33
CA ILE A 472 40.51 -63.27 34.38
C ILE A 472 40.09 -62.50 33.13
N ALA A 473 40.19 -63.11 31.95
CA ALA A 473 39.70 -62.53 30.71
C ALA A 473 38.18 -62.25 30.77
N GLY A 474 37.40 -63.18 31.32
CA GLY A 474 35.96 -62.99 31.55
C GLY A 474 35.65 -61.79 32.44
N VAL A 475 36.30 -61.68 33.60
CA VAL A 475 36.10 -60.57 34.55
C VAL A 475 36.49 -59.22 33.93
N THR A 476 37.62 -59.16 33.23
CA THR A 476 38.08 -57.92 32.58
C THR A 476 37.15 -57.47 31.45
N LEU A 477 36.66 -58.40 30.63
CA LEU A 477 35.65 -58.11 29.61
C LEU A 477 34.33 -57.65 30.25
N ALA A 478 33.89 -58.29 31.34
CA ALA A 478 32.68 -57.88 32.06
C ALA A 478 32.79 -56.45 32.62
N ALA A 479 33.93 -56.11 33.24
CA ALA A 479 34.20 -54.76 33.73
C ALA A 479 34.22 -53.74 32.59
N THR A 480 34.86 -54.07 31.46
CA THR A 480 34.92 -53.20 30.27
C THR A 480 33.51 -52.99 29.67
N SER A 481 32.72 -54.06 29.57
CA SER A 481 31.32 -54.00 29.15
C SER A 481 30.50 -53.07 30.05
N ALA A 482 30.63 -53.20 31.37
CA ALA A 482 29.95 -52.34 32.33
C ALA A 482 30.34 -50.86 32.17
N VAL A 483 31.64 -50.56 32.06
CA VAL A 483 32.11 -49.18 31.81
C VAL A 483 31.51 -48.62 30.52
N LEU A 484 31.54 -49.38 29.43
CA LEU A 484 30.97 -48.94 28.15
C LEU A 484 29.46 -48.70 28.26
N TYR A 485 28.72 -49.56 28.96
CA TYR A 485 27.27 -49.45 29.12
C TYR A 485 26.88 -48.22 29.95
N PHE A 486 27.50 -48.02 31.11
CA PHE A 486 27.13 -46.95 32.05
C PHE A 486 27.63 -45.57 31.61
N THR A 487 28.69 -45.51 30.79
CA THR A 487 29.16 -44.24 30.20
C THR A 487 28.46 -43.89 28.88
N ALA A 488 27.70 -44.83 28.29
CA ALA A 488 27.01 -44.60 27.02
C ALA A 488 25.91 -43.54 27.13
N GLY A 489 26.21 -42.34 26.63
CA GLY A 489 25.28 -41.20 26.64
C GLY A 489 25.66 -40.08 27.61
N GLN A 490 26.77 -40.20 28.35
CA GLN A 490 27.36 -39.03 29.01
C GLN A 490 27.82 -38.04 27.93
N GLY A 491 27.52 -36.75 28.12
CA GLY A 491 27.69 -35.73 27.09
C GLY A 491 29.14 -35.60 26.60
N ALA A 492 29.31 -35.32 25.30
CA ALA A 492 30.61 -34.92 24.77
C ALA A 492 31.06 -33.59 25.41
N PRO A 493 32.38 -33.32 25.51
CA PRO A 493 32.86 -32.04 25.98
C PRO A 493 32.33 -30.95 25.04
N ALA A 494 31.68 -29.94 25.61
CA ALA A 494 31.21 -28.77 24.86
C ALA A 494 32.26 -27.67 24.98
N LEU A 495 32.57 -27.03 23.84
CA LEU A 495 33.31 -25.78 23.80
C LEU A 495 32.30 -24.64 23.97
N THR A 496 32.28 -24.01 25.13
CA THR A 496 31.44 -22.83 25.38
C THR A 496 32.30 -21.59 25.19
N VAL A 497 31.94 -20.76 24.21
CA VAL A 497 32.58 -19.45 23.99
C VAL A 497 31.75 -18.40 24.71
N THR A 498 32.33 -17.74 25.71
CA THR A 498 31.63 -16.70 26.46
C THR A 498 31.54 -15.40 25.65
N PRO A 499 30.60 -14.48 25.98
CA PRO A 499 30.52 -13.16 25.35
C PRO A 499 31.80 -12.32 25.47
N LYS A 500 32.71 -12.67 26.40
CA LYS A 500 34.01 -12.02 26.60
C LYS A 500 35.13 -12.63 25.75
N GLY A 501 34.83 -13.58 24.86
CA GLY A 501 35.80 -14.19 23.97
C GLY A 501 36.67 -15.28 24.61
N THR A 502 36.35 -15.74 25.83
CA THR A 502 37.02 -16.90 26.43
C THR A 502 36.33 -18.19 26.03
N ALA A 503 37.12 -19.20 25.64
CA ALA A 503 36.63 -20.54 25.33
C ALA A 503 36.91 -21.48 26.51
N ILE A 504 35.87 -22.17 26.99
CA ILE A 504 35.95 -23.15 28.08
C ILE A 504 35.51 -24.51 27.55
N VAL A 505 36.30 -25.55 27.80
CA VAL A 505 35.96 -26.94 27.45
C VAL A 505 35.44 -27.63 28.71
N GLY A 506 34.21 -28.14 28.68
CA GLY A 506 33.60 -28.80 29.85
C GLY A 506 32.61 -29.91 29.52
N TYR A 507 32.36 -30.78 30.50
CA TYR A 507 31.39 -31.88 30.42
C TYR A 507 30.15 -31.54 31.28
N GLY A 508 28.98 -31.34 30.67
CA GLY A 508 27.71 -31.18 31.41
C GLY A 508 26.75 -30.13 30.83
N ALA A 509 25.47 -30.26 31.15
CA ALA A 509 24.38 -29.37 30.73
C ALA A 509 24.30 -28.03 31.51
N ALA A 510 25.24 -27.78 32.42
CA ALA A 510 25.27 -26.61 33.28
C ALA A 510 26.71 -26.13 33.47
N PHE A 511 27.16 -25.21 32.62
CA PHE A 511 28.22 -24.25 32.88
C PHE A 511 27.96 -22.97 32.08
#